data_AF-A0A3S2C3I2-F1
#
_entry.id   AF-A0A3S2C3I2-F1
#
_cell.length_a   1.000
_cell.length_b   1.000
_cell.length_c   1.000
_cell.angle_alpha   90.00
_cell.angle_beta   90.00
_cell.angle_gamma   90.00
#
_symmetry.space_group_name_H-M   'P 1'
#
loop_
_entity.id
_entity.type
_entity.pdbx_description
1 polymer ?
#
loop_
_entity_poly.entity_id
_entity_poly.type
_entity_poly.pdbx_seq_one_letter_code
_entity_poly.pdbx_strand_id
1 'polypeptide(L)'
;MTDTQSPAKAAVNQPGGRSALRHLLQGERPYMLYVAFAVMLVVFSLASPWFLSIDNFLNIGRQTTLVSIIAVGMTFVIISRQIDLSVASTLALSGMSASLAMAFVANNWVVGALAGLGTGALIGLINGV
;
A
#
# COMPACT_ATOMS: atom_id res chain seq x y z
N MET A 1 30.51 59.12 -14.40
CA MET A 1 29.94 59.25 -15.75
C MET A 1 30.08 57.90 -16.42
N THR A 2 29.05 57.03 -16.41
CA THR A 2 28.08 56.87 -17.53
C THR A 2 28.83 56.70 -18.87
N ASP A 3 28.71 55.65 -19.68
CA ASP A 3 27.66 54.67 -19.93
C ASP A 3 28.29 53.55 -20.80
N THR A 4 28.14 52.28 -20.45
CA THR A 4 27.26 51.31 -21.14
C THR A 4 27.38 51.26 -22.67
N GLN A 5 28.11 50.27 -23.20
CA GLN A 5 27.65 49.55 -24.40
C GLN A 5 27.57 48.05 -24.10
N SER A 6 26.35 47.69 -23.72
CA SER A 6 25.83 46.35 -23.56
C SER A 6 25.89 45.60 -24.90
N PRO A 7 26.58 44.46 -25.00
CA PRO A 7 26.45 43.60 -26.17
C PRO A 7 25.06 42.98 -26.17
N ALA A 8 24.35 43.24 -27.26
CA ALA A 8 23.20 42.54 -27.80
C ALA A 8 22.64 41.41 -26.93
N LYS A 9 21.44 41.66 -26.40
CA LYS A 9 20.49 40.69 -25.85
C LYS A 9 20.38 39.50 -26.80
N ALA A 10 21.21 38.49 -26.61
CA ALA A 10 21.10 37.21 -27.27
C ALA A 10 19.74 36.64 -26.89
N ALA A 11 18.88 36.50 -27.90
CA ALA A 11 17.58 35.91 -27.78
C ALA A 11 17.73 34.45 -27.33
N VAL A 12 17.74 34.22 -26.02
CA VAL A 12 17.58 32.86 -25.46
C VAL A 12 16.09 32.56 -25.49
N ASN A 13 15.60 32.20 -26.68
CA ASN A 13 14.27 31.66 -26.88
C ASN A 13 14.36 30.12 -26.91
N GLN A 14 14.19 29.52 -25.72
CA GLN A 14 13.53 28.26 -25.33
C GLN A 14 13.58 26.98 -26.23
N PRO A 15 13.61 25.75 -25.65
CA PRO A 15 12.33 25.11 -25.26
C PRO A 15 12.34 24.26 -23.96
N GLY A 16 11.74 24.80 -22.90
CA GLY A 16 10.34 24.53 -22.53
C GLY A 16 9.80 23.12 -22.20
N GLY A 17 10.56 22.02 -22.27
CA GLY A 17 9.96 20.72 -21.88
C GLY A 17 10.90 19.53 -21.80
N ARG A 18 11.93 19.50 -22.65
CA ARG A 18 12.94 18.42 -22.64
C ARG A 18 13.92 18.54 -21.46
N SER A 19 14.15 19.76 -20.96
CA SER A 19 14.98 20.01 -19.78
C SER A 19 14.29 19.56 -18.49
N ALA A 20 13.01 19.88 -18.29
CA ALA A 20 12.23 19.42 -17.14
C ALA A 20 12.10 17.89 -17.11
N LEU A 21 11.87 17.27 -18.28
CA LEU A 21 11.83 15.82 -18.43
C LEU A 21 13.17 15.16 -18.07
N ARG A 22 14.30 15.77 -18.47
CA ARG A 22 15.64 15.30 -18.09
C ARG A 22 15.93 15.50 -16.60
N HIS A 23 15.50 16.62 -15.99
CA HIS A 23 15.67 16.86 -14.56
C HIS A 23 14.82 15.95 -13.66
N LEU A 24 13.65 15.51 -14.13
CA LEU A 24 12.82 14.50 -13.44
C LEU A 24 13.43 13.09 -13.53
N LEU A 25 14.13 12.78 -14.63
CA LEU A 25 14.73 11.47 -14.89
C LEU A 25 16.19 11.33 -14.40
N GLN A 26 16.92 12.44 -14.21
CA GLN A 26 18.34 12.47 -13.85
C GLN A 26 18.62 12.93 -12.41
N GLY A 27 17.59 12.96 -11.56
CA GLY A 27 17.75 13.39 -10.17
C GLY A 27 18.25 12.26 -9.26
N GLU A 28 19.39 12.47 -8.60
CA GLU A 28 19.89 11.77 -7.39
C GLU A 28 18.95 11.90 -6.16
N ARG A 29 17.64 12.04 -6.38
CA ARG A 29 16.60 12.35 -5.39
C ARG A 29 15.36 11.48 -5.66
N PRO A 30 14.56 11.14 -4.64
CA PRO A 30 13.49 10.13 -4.70
C PRO A 30 12.28 10.46 -5.60
N TYR A 31 12.42 11.38 -6.56
CA TYR A 31 11.40 11.72 -7.54
C TYR A 31 11.03 10.54 -8.44
N MET A 32 11.95 9.60 -8.65
CA MET A 32 11.69 8.39 -9.43
C MET A 32 10.55 7.54 -8.82
N LEU A 33 10.38 7.53 -7.50
CA LEU A 33 9.26 6.85 -6.84
C LEU A 33 7.93 7.50 -7.20
N TYR A 34 7.85 8.83 -7.15
CA TYR A 34 6.62 9.56 -7.50
C TYR A 34 6.29 9.42 -8.99
N VAL A 35 7.29 9.46 -9.86
CA VAL A 35 7.12 9.22 -11.30
C VAL A 35 6.64 7.78 -11.55
N ALA A 36 7.25 6.78 -10.91
CA ALA A 36 6.82 5.39 -11.01
C ALA A 36 5.39 5.18 -10.51
N PHE A 37 5.03 5.81 -9.38
CA PHE A 37 3.68 5.78 -8.83
C PHE A 37 2.66 6.40 -9.79
N ALA A 38 2.96 7.58 -10.35
CA ALA A 38 2.10 8.23 -11.34
C ALA A 38 1.92 7.38 -12.61
N VAL A 39 2.99 6.77 -13.11
CA VAL A 39 2.92 5.84 -14.26
C VAL A 39 2.05 4.63 -13.93
N MET A 40 2.20 4.01 -12.75
CA MET A 40 1.34 2.92 -12.29
C MET A 40 -0.14 3.33 -12.29
N LEU A 41 -0.47 4.49 -11.73
CA LEU A 41 -1.85 4.99 -11.67
C LEU A 41 -2.48 5.10 -13.06
N VAL A 42 -1.75 5.68 -14.02
CA VAL A 42 -2.23 5.82 -15.41
C VAL A 42 -2.41 4.46 -16.07
N VAL A 43 -1.41 3.58 -15.97
CA VAL A 43 -1.45 2.26 -16.60
C VAL A 43 -2.60 1.43 -16.05
N PHE A 44 -2.78 1.36 -14.73
CA PHE A 44 -3.87 0.57 -14.14
C PHE A 44 -5.24 1.20 -14.34
N SER A 45 -5.33 2.53 -14.39
CA SER A 45 -6.58 3.20 -14.75
C SER A 45 -7.03 2.89 -16.18
N LEU A 46 -6.10 2.66 -17.11
CA LEU A 46 -6.42 2.26 -18.48
C LEU A 46 -6.65 0.75 -18.61
N ALA A 47 -5.91 -0.06 -17.83
CA ALA A 47 -6.00 -1.51 -17.88
C ALA A 47 -7.29 -2.07 -17.24
N SER A 48 -7.87 -1.38 -16.25
CA SER A 48 -9.10 -1.82 -15.58
C SER A 48 -10.04 -0.64 -15.31
N PRO A 49 -11.32 -0.73 -15.75
CA PRO A 49 -12.32 0.30 -15.46
C PRO A 49 -12.65 0.40 -13.95
N TRP A 50 -12.33 -0.63 -13.17
CA TRP A 50 -12.61 -0.69 -11.73
C TRP A 50 -11.49 -0.07 -10.88
N PHE A 51 -10.33 0.24 -11.45
CA PHE A 51 -9.15 0.66 -10.69
C PHE A 51 -9.41 1.92 -9.84
N LEU A 52 -10.03 2.94 -10.44
CA LEU A 52 -10.37 4.20 -9.76
C LEU A 52 -11.76 4.19 -9.09
N SER A 53 -12.41 3.02 -9.00
CA SER A 53 -13.72 2.93 -8.34
C SER A 53 -13.60 3.13 -6.84
N ILE A 54 -14.62 3.75 -6.24
CA ILE A 54 -14.72 3.93 -4.78
C ILE A 54 -14.65 2.58 -4.07
N ASP A 55 -15.31 1.54 -4.62
CA ASP A 55 -15.28 0.19 -4.05
C ASP A 55 -13.87 -0.40 -4.01
N ASN A 56 -13.05 -0.17 -5.04
CA ASN A 56 -11.66 -0.61 -5.06
C ASN A 56 -10.84 0.12 -3.97
N PHE A 57 -10.99 1.44 -3.83
CA PHE A 57 -10.34 2.18 -2.75
C PHE A 57 -10.80 1.75 -1.36
N LEU A 58 -12.10 1.49 -1.17
CA LEU A 58 -12.64 0.98 0.09
C LEU A 58 -12.12 -0.44 0.39
N ASN A 59 -11.97 -1.29 -0.62
CA ASN A 59 -11.39 -2.61 -0.46
C ASN A 59 -9.91 -2.56 -0.05
N ILE A 60 -9.12 -1.70 -0.70
CA ILE A 60 -7.72 -1.46 -0.34
C ILE A 60 -7.62 -0.91 1.09
N GLY A 61 -8.46 0.07 1.43
CA GLY A 61 -8.55 0.65 2.77
C GLY A 61 -8.84 -0.41 3.82
N ARG A 62 -9.89 -1.22 3.62
CA ARG A 62 -10.27 -2.31 4.54
C ARG A 62 -9.13 -3.32 4.75
N GLN A 63 -8.45 -3.75 3.68
CA GLN A 63 -7.32 -4.67 3.79
C GLN A 63 -6.13 -4.04 4.55
N THR A 64 -5.83 -2.77 4.26
CA THR A 64 -4.74 -2.04 4.91
C THR A 64 -5.01 -1.80 6.40
N THR A 65 -6.26 -1.47 6.76
CA THR A 65 -6.67 -1.26 8.15
C THR A 65 -6.44 -2.52 8.99
N LEU A 66 -6.81 -3.69 8.48
CA LEU A 66 -6.61 -4.95 9.20
C LEU A 66 -5.12 -5.19 9.51
N VAL A 67 -4.25 -5.08 8.50
CA VAL A 67 -2.80 -5.26 8.68
C VAL A 67 -2.22 -4.20 9.61
N SER A 68 -2.69 -2.95 9.52
CA SER A 68 -2.19 -1.85 10.36
C SER A 68 -2.52 -2.05 11.84
N ILE A 69 -3.75 -2.48 12.16
CA ILE A 69 -4.16 -2.79 13.55
C ILE A 69 -3.27 -3.90 14.13
N ILE A 70 -3.05 -4.97 13.34
CA ILE A 70 -2.18 -6.08 13.75
C ILE A 70 -0.74 -5.61 13.93
N ALA A 71 -0.21 -4.78 13.03
CA ALA A 71 1.15 -4.26 13.10
C ALA A 71 1.41 -3.45 14.38
N VAL A 72 0.41 -2.69 14.85
CA VAL A 72 0.49 -2.00 16.15
C VAL A 72 0.63 -3.01 17.29
N GLY A 73 -0.16 -4.08 17.31
CA GLY A 73 -0.02 -5.18 18.28
C GLY A 73 1.36 -5.85 18.22
N MET A 74 1.84 -6.14 17.00
CA MET A 74 3.16 -6.73 16.77
C MET A 74 4.31 -5.85 17.24
N THR A 75 4.12 -4.52 17.32
CA THR A 75 5.15 -3.62 17.83
C THR A 75 5.50 -3.94 19.29
N PHE A 76 4.51 -4.22 20.14
CA PHE A 76 4.74 -4.59 21.55
C PHE A 76 5.47 -5.94 21.69
N VAL A 77 5.13 -6.89 20.83
CA VAL A 77 5.78 -8.22 20.74
C VAL A 77 7.26 -8.07 20.39
N ILE A 78 7.57 -7.28 19.36
CA ILE A 78 8.95 -7.07 18.90
C ILE A 78 9.78 -6.35 19.97
N ILE A 79 9.22 -5.32 20.64
CA ILE A 79 9.92 -4.60 21.72
C ILE A 79 10.25 -5.54 22.89
N SER A 80 9.43 -6.57 23.11
CA SER A 80 9.68 -7.61 24.12
C SER A 80 10.81 -8.59 23.72
N ARG A 81 11.52 -8.33 22.62
CA ARG A 81 12.58 -9.17 22.02
C ARG A 81 12.14 -10.59 21.69
N GLN A 82 10.84 -10.79 21.52
CA GLN A 82 10.28 -12.05 21.04
C GLN A 82 10.03 -11.90 19.54
N ILE A 83 10.60 -12.80 18.74
CA ILE A 83 10.24 -12.95 17.33
C ILE A 83 9.02 -13.88 17.30
N ASP A 84 7.90 -13.40 17.84
CA ASP A 84 6.70 -14.23 17.97
C ASP A 84 5.97 -14.30 16.61
N LEU A 85 6.30 -15.33 15.84
CA LEU A 85 5.63 -15.67 14.60
C LEU A 85 4.21 -16.24 14.83
N SER A 86 3.83 -16.55 16.07
CA SER A 86 2.53 -17.16 16.39
C SER A 86 1.35 -16.26 16.03
N VAL A 87 1.51 -14.93 16.13
CA VAL A 87 0.44 -13.98 15.77
C VAL A 87 0.16 -14.03 14.26
N ALA A 88 1.19 -14.13 13.43
CA ALA A 88 1.06 -14.21 11.98
C ALA A 88 0.46 -15.55 11.53
N SER A 89 0.89 -16.67 12.13
CA SER A 89 0.33 -17.99 11.83
C SER A 89 -1.11 -18.13 12.31
N THR A 90 -1.46 -17.56 13.46
CA THR A 90 -2.84 -17.54 13.99
C THR A 90 -3.76 -16.73 13.09
N LEU A 91 -3.32 -15.56 12.62
CA LEU A 91 -4.06 -14.76 11.64
C LEU A 91 -4.34 -15.56 10.36
N ALA A 92 -3.29 -16.16 9.79
CA ALA A 92 -3.39 -16.92 8.54
C ALA A 92 -4.34 -18.12 8.70
N LEU A 93 -4.23 -18.87 9.80
CA LEU A 93 -5.09 -20.01 10.09
C LEU A 93 -6.54 -19.59 10.31
N SER A 94 -6.80 -18.53 11.09
CA SER A 94 -8.14 -17.99 11.33
C SER A 94 -8.80 -17.52 10.02
N GLY A 95 -8.06 -16.80 9.17
CA GLY A 95 -8.55 -16.35 7.86
C GLY A 95 -8.82 -17.51 6.90
N MET A 96 -7.95 -18.53 6.89
CA MET A 96 -8.14 -19.73 6.07
C MET A 96 -9.34 -20.55 6.54
N SER A 97 -9.52 -20.73 7.85
CA SER A 97 -10.71 -21.38 8.43
C SER A 97 -11.99 -20.64 8.05
N ALA A 98 -12.00 -19.30 8.14
CA ALA A 98 -13.13 -18.49 7.73
C ALA A 98 -13.46 -18.67 6.23
N SER A 99 -12.44 -18.55 5.37
CA SER A 99 -12.59 -18.71 3.92
C SER A 99 -13.08 -20.09 3.54
N LEU A 100 -12.54 -21.14 4.17
CA LEU A 100 -12.90 -22.51 3.89
C LEU A 100 -14.35 -22.81 4.33
N ALA A 101 -14.75 -22.31 5.50
CA ALA A 101 -16.11 -22.45 5.99
C ALA A 101 -17.13 -21.74 5.09
N MET A 102 -16.79 -20.55 4.57
CA MET A 102 -17.61 -19.86 3.57
C MET A 102 -17.75 -20.66 2.28
N ALA A 103 -16.66 -21.28 1.81
CA ALA A 103 -16.67 -22.08 0.58
C ALA A 103 -17.61 -23.29 0.68
N PHE A 104 -17.72 -23.92 1.85
CA PHE A 104 -18.61 -25.07 2.05
C PHE A 104 -20.09 -24.69 2.25
N VAL A 105 -20.40 -23.45 2.62
CA VAL A 105 -21.77 -23.03 2.96
C VAL A 105 -22.21 -21.84 2.08
N ALA A 106 -22.14 -22.02 0.76
CA ALA A 106 -22.67 -21.08 -0.23
C ALA A 106 -22.26 -19.61 0.01
N ASN A 107 -21.00 -19.40 0.42
CA ASN A 107 -20.43 -18.08 0.70
C ASN A 107 -21.10 -17.32 1.87
N ASN A 108 -21.69 -18.05 2.83
CA ASN A 108 -22.31 -17.45 4.01
C ASN A 108 -21.26 -16.85 4.96
N TRP A 109 -21.18 -15.52 4.98
CA TRP A 109 -20.20 -14.77 5.76
C TRP A 109 -20.32 -15.00 7.28
N VAL A 110 -21.52 -15.29 7.79
CA VAL A 110 -21.75 -15.53 9.24
C VAL A 110 -21.00 -16.79 9.68
N VAL A 111 -21.10 -17.85 8.89
CA VAL A 111 -20.40 -19.12 9.16
C VAL A 111 -18.89 -18.93 9.07
N GLY A 112 -18.42 -18.16 8.08
CA GLY A 112 -17.01 -17.76 7.98
C GLY A 112 -16.51 -17.00 9.21
N ALA A 113 -17.26 -16.00 9.66
CA ALA A 113 -16.91 -15.20 10.82
C ALA A 113 -16.83 -16.07 12.09
N LEU A 114 -17.80 -16.96 12.32
CA LEU A 114 -17.79 -17.87 13.46
C LEU A 114 -16.62 -18.85 13.42
N ALA A 115 -16.31 -19.43 12.25
CA ALA A 115 -15.18 -20.35 12.10
C ALA A 115 -13.83 -19.65 12.32
N GLY A 116 -13.65 -18.45 11.75
CA GLY A 116 -12.44 -17.64 11.92
C GLY A 116 -12.26 -17.17 13.36
N LEU A 117 -13.28 -16.59 13.97
CA LEU A 117 -13.26 -16.14 15.36
C LEU A 117 -13.05 -17.32 16.32
N GLY A 118 -13.73 -18.44 16.09
CA GLY A 118 -13.58 -19.65 16.90
C GLY A 118 -12.16 -20.21 16.84
N THR A 119 -11.58 -20.29 15.63
CA THR A 119 -10.19 -20.74 15.45
C THR A 119 -9.20 -19.78 16.12
N GLY A 120 -9.34 -18.47 15.88
CA GLY A 120 -8.48 -17.46 16.46
C GLY A 120 -8.54 -17.42 18.00
N ALA A 121 -9.74 -17.52 18.56
CA ALA A 121 -9.94 -17.57 20.01
C ALA A 121 -9.34 -18.83 20.63
N LEU A 122 -9.51 -19.99 19.99
CA LEU A 122 -8.98 -21.26 20.49
C LEU A 122 -7.45 -21.26 20.50
N ILE A 123 -6.82 -20.86 19.40
CA ILE A 123 -5.35 -20.77 19.31
C ILE A 123 -4.81 -19.68 20.24
N GLY A 124 -5.49 -18.52 20.31
CA GLY A 124 -5.12 -17.45 21.23
C GLY A 124 -5.18 -17.88 22.69
N LEU A 125 -6.17 -18.69 23.07
CA LEU A 125 -6.27 -19.26 24.41
C LEU A 125 -5.12 -20.25 24.68
N ILE A 126 -4.77 -21.11 23.72
CA ILE A 126 -3.64 -22.04 23.86
C ILE A 126 -2.31 -21.29 24.00
N ASN A 127 -2.10 -20.23 23.23
CA ASN A 127 -0.86 -19.45 23.27
C ASN A 127 -0.77 -18.53 24.49
N GLY A 128 -1.92 -18.14 25.07
CA GLY A 128 -2.01 -17.21 26.20
C GLY A 128 -1.98 -17.86 27.58
N VAL A 129 -2.04 -19.19 27.65
CA VAL A 129 -1.94 -20.01 28.88
C VAL A 129 -0.52 -20.56 29.01
#